data_AF-A0A2H8TDM5-F1
#
_entry.id   AF-A0A2H8TDM5-F1
#
_cell.length_a   1.000
_cell.length_b   1.000
_cell.length_c   1.000
_cell.angle_alpha   90.00
_cell.angle_beta   90.00
_cell.angle_gamma   90.00
#
_symmetry.space_group_name_H-M   'P 1'
#
loop_
_entity.id
_entity.type
_entity.pdbx_description
1 polymer ?
#
loop_
_entity_poly.entity_id
_entity_poly.type
_entity_poly.pdbx_seq_one_letter_code
_entity_poly.pdbx_strand_id
1 'polypeptide(L)'
;MTDQGNYLSHKREDFKKYLNEFGVIDALTNVLADLYGLEIRPTNPLDYIRTHMTKIVKEREELKILKANYESLVSQIREIEEENMKLAKTIKELENYENELSKSKIEETDENNIGTE
;
A
#
# COMPACT_ATOMS: atom_id res chain seq x y z
N MET A 1 -30.54 43.79 -0.37
CA MET A 1 -31.02 42.75 -1.31
C MET A 1 -29.90 41.96 -2.00
N THR A 2 -28.63 42.13 -1.60
CA THR A 2 -27.46 41.49 -2.23
C THR A 2 -26.95 40.22 -1.53
N ASP A 3 -27.41 39.96 -0.30
CA ASP A 3 -26.82 38.90 0.54
C ASP A 3 -27.29 37.47 0.17
N GLN A 4 -28.56 37.32 -0.21
CA GLN A 4 -29.10 36.01 -0.64
C GLN A 4 -28.49 35.50 -1.95
N GLY A 5 -28.19 36.40 -2.90
CA GLY A 5 -27.55 36.02 -4.16
C GLY A 5 -26.12 35.51 -3.96
N ASN A 6 -25.39 36.11 -3.02
CA ASN A 6 -24.03 35.71 -2.70
C ASN A 6 -24.00 34.37 -1.94
N TYR A 7 -24.92 34.18 -0.97
CA TYR A 7 -25.09 32.92 -0.26
C TYR A 7 -25.40 31.73 -1.18
N LEU A 8 -26.29 31.92 -2.17
CA LEU A 8 -26.62 30.89 -3.15
C LEU A 8 -25.42 30.55 -4.07
N SER A 9 -24.61 31.55 -4.43
CA SER A 9 -23.40 31.33 -5.22
C SER A 9 -22.37 30.51 -4.45
N HIS A 10 -22.08 30.87 -3.19
CA HIS A 10 -21.18 30.12 -2.33
C HIS A 10 -21.64 28.68 -2.11
N LYS A 11 -22.92 28.49 -1.78
CA LYS A 11 -23.49 27.14 -1.59
C LYS A 11 -23.38 26.26 -2.85
N ARG A 12 -23.55 26.85 -4.05
CA ARG A 12 -23.37 26.11 -5.31
C ARG A 12 -21.91 25.76 -5.56
N GLU A 13 -20.99 26.65 -5.23
CA GLU A 13 -19.57 26.41 -5.40
C GLU A 13 -19.04 25.36 -4.43
N ASP A 14 -19.46 25.41 -3.17
CA ASP A 14 -19.13 24.40 -2.17
C ASP A 14 -19.66 23.02 -2.59
N PHE A 15 -20.88 22.95 -3.14
CA PHE A 15 -21.42 21.71 -3.67
C PHE A 15 -20.64 21.19 -4.88
N LYS A 16 -20.21 22.07 -5.80
CA LYS A 16 -19.34 21.67 -6.92
C LYS A 16 -17.99 21.15 -6.44
N LYS A 17 -17.37 21.83 -5.47
CA LYS A 17 -16.11 21.40 -4.85
C LYS A 17 -16.27 20.03 -4.21
N TYR A 18 -17.35 19.83 -3.45
CA TYR A 18 -17.69 18.53 -2.88
C TYR A 18 -17.78 17.44 -3.96
N LEU A 19 -18.55 17.64 -5.02
CA LEU A 19 -18.68 16.64 -6.08
C LEU A 19 -17.34 16.36 -6.79
N ASN A 20 -16.49 17.38 -6.97
CA ASN A 20 -15.15 17.21 -7.53
C ASN A 20 -14.22 16.44 -6.58
N GLU A 21 -14.18 16.83 -5.31
CA GLU A 21 -13.32 16.21 -4.28
C GLU A 21 -13.60 14.71 -4.14
N PHE A 22 -14.88 14.33 -4.20
CA PHE A 22 -15.27 12.93 -4.14
C PHE A 22 -15.19 12.19 -5.49
N GLY A 23 -14.78 12.87 -6.58
CA GLY A 23 -14.59 12.30 -7.92
C GLY A 23 -15.89 12.00 -8.67
N VAL A 24 -17.02 12.58 -8.23
CA VAL A 24 -18.34 12.32 -8.84
C VAL A 24 -18.41 12.90 -10.26
N ILE A 25 -17.84 14.08 -10.46
CA ILE A 25 -17.81 14.72 -11.78
C ILE A 25 -17.00 13.90 -12.78
N ASP A 26 -15.83 13.40 -12.38
CA ASP A 26 -14.99 12.56 -13.24
C ASP A 26 -15.68 11.24 -13.58
N ALA A 27 -16.29 10.58 -12.58
CA ALA A 27 -17.03 9.33 -12.79
C ALA A 27 -18.20 9.53 -13.77
N LEU A 28 -19.01 10.58 -13.59
CA LEU A 28 -20.10 10.91 -14.51
C LEU A 28 -19.57 11.24 -15.91
N THR A 29 -18.48 12.00 -16.00
CA THR A 29 -17.87 12.39 -17.29
C THR A 29 -17.41 11.16 -18.05
N ASN A 30 -16.73 10.22 -17.38
CA ASN A 30 -16.26 8.98 -17.99
C ASN A 30 -17.40 8.10 -18.47
N VAL A 31 -18.44 7.87 -17.64
CA VAL A 31 -19.60 7.06 -18.05
C VAL A 31 -20.35 7.69 -19.22
N LEU A 32 -20.45 9.02 -19.27
CA LEU A 32 -21.04 9.73 -20.40
C LEU A 32 -20.17 9.66 -21.65
N ALA A 33 -18.83 9.74 -21.51
CA ALA A 33 -17.89 9.56 -22.61
C ALA A 33 -17.97 8.14 -23.18
N ASP A 34 -18.02 7.12 -22.32
CA ASP A 34 -18.20 5.73 -22.71
C ASP A 34 -19.52 5.54 -23.47
N LEU A 35 -20.61 6.07 -22.92
CA LEU A 35 -21.93 6.06 -23.55
C LEU A 35 -21.92 6.76 -24.92
N TYR A 36 -21.17 7.85 -25.05
CA TYR A 36 -20.99 8.57 -26.31
C TYR A 36 -20.14 7.77 -27.32
N GLY A 37 -19.17 6.98 -26.86
CA GLY A 37 -18.30 6.15 -27.68
C GLY A 37 -18.93 4.85 -28.21
N LEU A 38 -20.07 4.41 -27.66
CA LEU A 38 -20.71 3.16 -28.08
C LEU A 38 -21.16 3.19 -29.55
N GLU A 39 -20.72 2.20 -30.34
CA GLU A 39 -21.17 2.00 -31.72
C GLU A 39 -22.69 1.81 -31.81
N ILE A 40 -23.26 1.10 -30.84
CA ILE A 40 -24.71 0.87 -30.72
C ILE A 40 -25.21 1.53 -29.44
N ARG A 41 -26.11 2.50 -29.59
CA ARG A 41 -26.70 3.21 -28.46
C ARG A 41 -27.61 2.27 -27.64
N PRO A 42 -27.51 2.24 -26.31
CA PRO A 42 -28.39 1.43 -25.49
C PRO A 42 -29.82 1.96 -25.57
N THR A 43 -30.80 1.04 -25.59
CA THR A 43 -32.23 1.37 -25.62
C THR A 43 -32.67 2.20 -24.40
N ASN A 44 -31.99 2.01 -23.26
CA ASN A 44 -32.20 2.81 -22.05
C ASN A 44 -30.86 3.40 -21.55
N PRO A 45 -30.53 4.63 -21.95
CA PRO A 45 -29.29 5.30 -21.53
C PRO A 45 -29.20 5.55 -20.01
N LEU A 46 -30.33 5.79 -19.35
CA LEU A 46 -30.35 6.03 -17.89
C LEU A 46 -30.02 4.75 -17.12
N ASP A 47 -30.51 3.60 -17.59
CA ASP A 47 -30.16 2.31 -16.99
C ASP A 47 -28.69 1.96 -17.20
N TYR A 48 -28.14 2.28 -18.37
CA TYR A 48 -26.71 2.17 -18.65
C TYR A 48 -25.89 2.99 -17.66
N ILE A 49 -26.21 4.27 -17.48
CA ILE A 49 -25.50 5.16 -16.55
C ILE A 49 -25.58 4.62 -15.12
N ARG A 50 -26.77 4.27 -14.64
CA ARG A 50 -26.98 3.70 -13.29
C ARG A 50 -26.09 2.47 -13.05
N THR A 51 -26.07 1.55 -14.01
CA THR A 51 -25.32 0.30 -13.90
C THR A 51 -23.81 0.54 -13.88
N HIS A 52 -23.29 1.38 -14.78
CA HIS A 52 -21.85 1.67 -14.86
C HIS A 52 -21.37 2.49 -13.66
N MET A 53 -22.17 3.44 -13.17
CA MET A 53 -21.87 4.16 -11.93
C MET A 53 -21.79 3.22 -10.72
N THR A 54 -22.65 2.19 -10.66
CA THR A 54 -22.62 1.21 -9.56
C THR A 54 -21.35 0.34 -9.61
N LYS A 55 -20.88 -0.01 -10.81
CA LYS A 55 -19.61 -0.73 -11.00
C LYS A 55 -18.41 0.08 -10.52
N ILE A 56 -18.33 1.36 -10.93
CA ILE A 56 -17.26 2.28 -10.51
C ILE A 56 -17.17 2.38 -8.98
N VAL A 57 -18.32 2.46 -8.28
CA VAL A 57 -18.34 2.51 -6.82
C VAL A 57 -17.77 1.24 -6.20
N LYS A 58 -18.10 0.06 -6.74
CA LYS A 58 -17.55 -1.22 -6.27
C LYS A 58 -16.05 -1.32 -6.50
N GLU A 59 -15.58 -0.99 -7.71
CA GLU A 59 -14.16 -1.00 -8.07
C GLU A 59 -13.34 -0.09 -7.16
N ARG A 60 -13.88 1.09 -6.80
CA ARG A 60 -13.22 2.01 -5.87
C ARG A 60 -13.07 1.42 -4.46
N GLU A 61 -14.10 0.74 -3.96
CA GLU A 61 -14.05 0.12 -2.63
C GLU A 61 -13.08 -1.07 -2.62
N GLU A 62 -13.12 -1.91 -3.66
CA GLU A 62 -12.18 -3.02 -3.85
C GLU A 62 -10.73 -2.51 -3.92
N LEU A 63 -10.48 -1.43 -4.66
CA LEU A 63 -9.15 -0.81 -4.74
C LEU A 63 -8.69 -0.27 -3.39
N LYS A 64 -9.58 0.30 -2.59
CA LYS A 64 -9.27 0.79 -1.24
C LYS A 64 -8.85 -0.36 -0.31
N ILE A 65 -9.60 -1.46 -0.32
CA ILE A 65 -9.28 -2.68 0.43
C ILE A 65 -7.92 -3.24 -0.04
N LEU A 66 -7.70 -3.31 -1.34
CA LEU A 66 -6.45 -3.81 -1.90
C LEU A 66 -5.24 -2.98 -1.49
N LYS A 67 -5.36 -1.64 -1.49
CA LYS A 67 -4.30 -0.73 -1.03
C LYS A 67 -3.99 -0.94 0.46
N ALA A 68 -5.01 -1.05 1.31
CA ALA A 68 -4.81 -1.32 2.73
C ALA A 68 -4.10 -2.67 2.99
N ASN A 69 -4.48 -3.71 2.24
CA ASN A 69 -3.83 -5.01 2.31
C ASN A 69 -2.38 -4.95 1.83
N TYR A 70 -2.11 -4.21 0.74
CA TYR A 70 -0.76 -4.01 0.23
C TYR A 70 0.13 -3.31 1.26
N GLU A 71 -0.34 -2.22 1.86
CA GLU A 71 0.39 -1.50 2.91
C GLU A 71 0.68 -2.39 4.13
N SER A 72 -0.30 -3.20 4.56
CA SER A 72 -0.11 -4.16 5.65
C SER A 72 0.94 -5.21 5.31
N LEU A 73 0.90 -5.77 4.10
CA LEU A 73 1.86 -6.78 3.67
C LEU A 73 3.27 -6.20 3.55
N VAL A 74 3.43 -4.97 3.05
CA VAL A 74 4.73 -4.29 3.00
C VAL A 74 5.28 -4.07 4.42
N SER A 75 4.43 -3.71 5.40
CA SER A 75 4.88 -3.58 6.80
C SER A 75 5.38 -4.92 7.35
N GLN A 76 4.63 -6.01 7.13
CA GLN A 76 5.01 -7.35 7.58
C GLN A 76 6.33 -7.82 6.94
N ILE A 77 6.51 -7.57 5.64
CA ILE A 77 7.77 -7.90 4.94
C ILE A 77 8.93 -7.16 5.61
N ARG A 78 8.77 -5.85 5.87
CA ARG A 78 9.83 -5.05 6.52
C ARG A 78 10.18 -5.58 7.91
N GLU A 79 9.17 -5.93 8.71
CA GLU A 79 9.37 -6.51 10.05
C GLU A 79 10.14 -7.83 9.98
N ILE A 80 9.75 -8.72 9.06
CA ILE A 80 10.43 -10.00 8.85
C ILE A 80 11.86 -9.80 8.35
N GLU A 81 12.10 -8.84 7.45
CA GLU A 81 13.45 -8.51 6.97
C GLU A 81 14.34 -7.97 8.10
N GLU A 82 13.82 -7.13 8.97
CA GLU A 82 14.54 -6.64 10.16
C GLU A 82 14.86 -7.77 11.14
N GLU A 83 13.92 -8.68 11.39
CA GLU A 83 14.14 -9.86 12.24
C GLU A 83 15.20 -10.79 11.64
N ASN A 84 15.12 -11.07 10.33
CA ASN A 84 16.10 -11.87 9.62
C ASN A 84 17.51 -11.24 9.70
N MET A 85 17.61 -9.91 9.58
CA MET A 85 18.88 -9.22 9.71
C MET A 85 19.46 -9.33 11.12
N LYS A 86 18.62 -9.21 12.16
CA LYS A 86 19.03 -9.40 13.57
C LYS A 86 19.50 -10.83 13.82
N LEU A 87 18.74 -11.82 13.36
CA LEU A 87 19.09 -13.23 13.50
C LEU A 87 20.40 -13.57 12.79
N ALA A 88 20.58 -13.09 11.54
CA ALA A 88 21.81 -13.28 10.79
C ALA A 88 23.03 -12.68 11.49
N LYS A 89 22.86 -11.51 12.14
CA LYS A 89 23.91 -10.88 12.95
C LYS A 89 24.27 -11.75 14.16
N THR A 90 23.28 -12.22 14.91
CA THR A 90 23.48 -13.08 16.08
C THR A 90 24.19 -14.39 15.71
N ILE A 91 23.79 -15.03 14.60
CA ILE A 91 24.44 -16.25 14.09
C ILE A 91 25.93 -15.98 13.84
N LYS A 92 26.25 -14.88 13.14
CA LYS A 92 27.64 -14.52 12.85
C LYS A 92 28.47 -14.24 14.11
N GLU A 93 27.88 -13.60 15.11
CA GLU A 93 28.53 -13.36 16.41
C GLU A 93 28.83 -14.67 17.15
N LEU A 94 27.89 -15.62 17.14
CA LEU A 94 28.08 -16.95 17.72
C LEU A 94 29.13 -17.78 16.98
N GLU A 95 29.12 -17.79 15.65
CA GLU A 95 30.12 -18.46 14.82
C GLU A 95 31.53 -17.90 15.09
N ASN A 96 31.67 -16.59 15.23
CA ASN A 96 32.95 -15.97 15.58
C ASN A 96 33.42 -16.40 16.98
N TYR A 97 32.52 -16.40 17.97
CA TYR A 97 32.84 -16.83 19.33
C TYR A 97 33.26 -18.31 19.39
N GLU A 98 32.58 -19.20 18.66
CA GLU A 98 32.94 -20.61 18.55
C GLU A 98 34.31 -20.81 17.91
N ASN A 99 34.64 -20.02 16.87
CA ASN A 99 35.95 -20.06 16.22
C ASN A 99 37.07 -19.55 17.15
N GLU A 100 36.84 -18.50 17.93
CA GLU A 100 37.81 -18.01 18.91
C GLU A 100 38.05 -19.03 20.04
N LEU A 101 36.98 -19.64 20.55
CA LEU A 101 37.08 -20.71 21.56
C LEU A 101 37.81 -21.96 21.04
N SER A 102 37.68 -22.24 19.75
CA SER A 102 38.37 -23.36 19.11
C SER A 102 39.87 -23.08 18.93
N LYS A 103 40.25 -21.84 18.63
CA LYS A 103 41.67 -21.42 18.55
C LYS A 103 42.35 -21.45 19.91
N SER A 104 41.71 -20.91 20.95
CA SER A 104 42.30 -20.90 22.30
C SER A 104 42.53 -22.30 22.87
N LYS A 105 41.64 -23.26 22.58
CA LYS A 105 41.83 -24.67 22.97
C LYS A 105 43.00 -25.36 22.27
N ILE A 106 43.32 -24.95 21.04
CA ILE A 106 44.48 -25.51 20.30
C ILE A 106 45.78 -24.92 20.86
N GLU A 107 45.82 -23.62 21.16
CA GLU A 107 46.99 -22.96 21.75
C GLU A 107 47.33 -23.51 23.16
N GLU A 108 46.31 -23.78 24.00
CA GLU A 108 46.53 -24.41 25.32
C GLU A 108 47.05 -25.86 25.24
N THR A 109 46.71 -26.61 24.18
CA THR A 109 47.23 -27.98 24.00
C THR A 109 48.66 -28.02 23.49
N ASP A 110 49.11 -27.00 22.75
CA ASP A 110 50.48 -26.92 22.23
C ASP A 110 51.47 -26.46 23.31
N GLU A 111 51.08 -25.55 24.23
CA GLU A 111 51.94 -25.13 25.34
C GLU A 111 52.16 -26.22 26.41
N ASN A 112 51.15 -27.06 26.65
CA ASN A 112 51.25 -28.16 27.61
C ASN A 112 52.00 -29.41 27.07
N ASN A 113 52.31 -29.44 25.77
CA ASN A 113 53.08 -30.52 25.13
C ASN A 113 54.58 -30.20 24.97
N ILE A 114 55.04 -29.04 25.46
CA ILE A 114 56.47 -28.73 25.60
C ILE A 114 56.96 -29.29 26.95
N GLY A 115 56.68 -30.57 27.19
CA GLY A 115 57.17 -31.31 28.33
C GLY A 115 58.55 -31.88 28.04
N THR A 116 59.54 -31.39 28.78
CA THR A 116 60.57 -32.21 29.44
C THR A 116 61.15 -33.38 28.64
N GLU A 117 62.27 -33.14 27.95
CA GLU A 117 63.41 -34.08 27.90
C GLU A 117 64.73 -33.30 28.00
#